data_AF-A0A0Q8AWF6-F1
#
_entry.id   AF-A0A0Q8AWF6-F1
#
_cell.length_a   1.000
_cell.length_b   1.000
_cell.length_c   1.000
_cell.angle_alpha   90.00
_cell.angle_beta   90.00
_cell.angle_gamma   90.00
#
_symmetry.space_group_name_H-M   'P 1'
#
loop_
_entity.id
_entity.type
_entity.pdbx_description
1 polymer ?
#
loop_
_entity_poly.entity_id
_entity_poly.type
_entity_poly.pdbx_seq_one_letter_code
_entity_poly.pdbx_strand_id
1 'polypeptide(L)'
;MSEPTPTPTPSTDAAALAQAQAWLDAATLPPGAVRSEKRLSGFSSYTGWPCGPYEELEAFWTIPSATVSATANWLREHPTADLITTSPMPVSDDPVIDSAIVGYIPRPDAQEGIVYTIGKSGDGVAVRAEIAAQTDSAECPPLPDGAGYGAPGQG
;
A
#
# COMPACT_ATOMS: atom_id res chain seq x y z
N MET A 1 40.24 10.03 -29.45
CA MET A 1 38.81 9.74 -29.53
C MET A 1 38.31 9.75 -28.09
N SER A 2 37.47 10.71 -27.72
CA SER A 2 36.95 10.81 -26.35
C SER A 2 35.79 9.83 -26.21
N GLU A 3 35.91 8.92 -25.26
CA GLU A 3 34.85 8.01 -24.81
C GLU A 3 33.71 8.85 -24.20
N PRO A 4 32.43 8.54 -24.45
CA PRO A 4 31.32 9.27 -23.86
C PRO A 4 31.27 9.02 -22.35
N THR A 5 31.19 10.11 -21.58
CA THR A 5 30.92 10.12 -20.14
C THR A 5 29.69 9.25 -19.82
N PRO A 6 29.74 8.36 -18.80
CA PRO A 6 28.54 7.69 -18.33
C PRO A 6 27.59 8.75 -17.75
N THR A 7 26.46 8.98 -18.41
CA THR A 7 25.34 9.73 -17.85
C THR A 7 24.85 9.01 -16.60
N PRO A 8 24.64 9.67 -15.46
CA PRO A 8 24.06 9.01 -14.30
C PRO A 8 22.60 8.63 -14.60
N THR A 9 22.26 7.35 -14.48
CA THR A 9 20.88 6.85 -14.30
C THR A 9 20.73 6.47 -12.82
N PRO A 10 19.58 6.67 -12.12
CA PRO A 10 18.31 7.26 -12.51
C PRO A 10 17.99 8.55 -11.72
N SER A 11 17.26 9.50 -12.32
CA SER A 11 16.39 10.32 -11.49
C SER A 11 15.20 9.43 -11.16
N THR A 12 15.00 9.13 -9.88
CA THR A 12 13.66 8.91 -9.32
C THR A 12 12.65 9.73 -10.10
N ASP A 13 11.58 9.10 -10.58
CA ASP A 13 10.56 9.84 -11.32
C ASP A 13 9.83 10.73 -10.32
N ALA A 14 10.21 12.01 -10.30
CA ALA A 14 9.77 12.94 -9.26
C ALA A 14 8.24 13.07 -9.22
N ALA A 15 7.57 12.84 -10.36
CA ALA A 15 6.12 12.82 -10.43
C ALA A 15 5.53 11.61 -9.68
N ALA A 16 6.05 10.40 -9.92
CA ALA A 16 5.63 9.20 -9.22
C ALA A 16 5.89 9.30 -7.71
N LEU A 17 7.07 9.79 -7.31
CA LEU A 17 7.36 10.01 -5.89
C LEU A 17 6.42 11.06 -5.27
N ALA A 18 6.15 12.16 -5.96
CA ALA A 18 5.22 13.18 -5.48
C ALA A 18 3.79 12.64 -5.35
N GLN A 19 3.37 11.76 -6.26
CA GLN A 19 2.08 11.09 -6.19
C GLN A 19 2.00 10.14 -4.98
N ALA A 20 3.01 9.29 -4.77
CA ALA A 20 3.11 8.43 -3.60
C ALA A 20 3.08 9.25 -2.30
N GLN A 21 3.79 10.37 -2.26
CA GLN A 21 3.80 11.28 -1.11
C GLN A 21 2.43 11.93 -0.89
N ALA A 22 1.74 12.36 -1.95
CA ALA A 22 0.40 12.93 -1.84
C ALA A 22 -0.61 11.92 -1.26
N TRP A 23 -0.52 10.66 -1.67
CA TRP A 23 -1.31 9.57 -1.08
C TRP A 23 -0.96 9.33 0.39
N LEU A 24 0.33 9.37 0.75
CA LEU A 24 0.75 9.25 2.15
C LEU A 24 0.25 10.42 3.01
N ASP A 25 0.32 11.65 2.50
CA ASP A 25 -0.10 12.84 3.23
C ASP A 25 -1.62 12.92 3.39
N ALA A 26 -2.37 12.37 2.42
CA ALA A 26 -3.82 12.24 2.49
C ALA A 26 -4.30 11.03 3.32
N ALA A 27 -3.39 10.12 3.69
CA ALA A 27 -3.72 8.88 4.38
C ALA A 27 -4.48 9.16 5.68
N THR A 28 -5.73 8.72 5.72
CA THR A 28 -6.58 8.86 6.90
C THR A 28 -6.66 7.49 7.57
N LEU A 29 -6.34 7.45 8.87
CA LEU A 29 -6.37 6.25 9.69
C LEU A 29 -7.50 6.37 10.73
N PRO A 30 -7.94 5.24 11.33
CA PRO A 30 -8.95 5.28 12.39
C PRO A 30 -8.55 6.19 13.57
N PRO A 31 -9.54 6.75 14.29
CA PRO A 31 -9.27 7.56 15.48
C PRO A 31 -8.35 6.85 16.47
N GLY A 32 -7.39 7.59 17.02
CA GLY A 32 -6.40 7.04 17.96
C GLY A 32 -5.16 6.43 17.29
N ALA A 33 -5.09 6.42 15.96
CA ALA A 33 -3.87 6.05 15.25
C ALA A 33 -2.72 7.02 15.55
N VAL A 34 -1.58 6.48 15.95
CA VAL A 34 -0.34 7.23 16.23
C VAL A 34 0.71 6.83 15.21
N ARG A 35 1.22 7.81 14.45
CA ARG A 35 2.27 7.56 13.45
C ARG A 35 3.57 7.16 14.14
N SER A 36 4.23 6.15 13.61
CA SER A 36 5.53 5.67 14.06
C SER A 36 6.58 5.95 12.99
N GLU A 37 7.68 6.58 13.39
CA GLU A 37 8.87 6.73 12.53
C GLU A 37 9.71 5.45 12.45
N LYS A 38 9.48 4.52 13.39
CA LYS A 38 10.14 3.22 13.42
C LYS A 38 9.28 2.19 12.71
N ARG A 39 9.95 1.36 11.91
CA ARG A 39 9.36 0.13 11.40
C ARG A 39 8.90 -0.74 12.58
N LEU A 40 7.65 -1.15 12.54
CA LEU A 40 7.06 -1.98 13.57
C LEU A 40 7.36 -3.45 13.29
N SER A 41 7.63 -4.22 14.34
CA SER A 41 7.78 -5.68 14.25
C SER A 41 6.44 -6.31 13.91
N GLY A 42 6.45 -7.38 13.10
CA GLY A 42 5.24 -8.11 12.69
C GLY A 42 4.93 -8.05 11.19
N PHE A 43 5.64 -7.21 10.43
CA PHE A 43 5.53 -7.15 8.97
C PHE A 43 6.77 -7.78 8.31
N SER A 44 6.66 -9.06 7.94
CA SER A 44 7.77 -9.84 7.34
C SER A 44 7.66 -10.04 5.83
N SER A 45 6.50 -9.76 5.23
CA SER A 45 6.27 -9.79 3.78
C SER A 45 6.12 -8.38 3.22
N TYR A 46 6.13 -8.24 1.91
CA TYR A 46 5.89 -6.98 1.20
C TYR A 46 4.82 -7.17 0.13
N THR A 47 4.18 -6.07 -0.26
CA THR A 47 3.28 -6.07 -1.40
C THR A 47 4.07 -6.28 -2.68
N GLY A 48 3.69 -7.30 -3.45
CA GLY A 48 4.26 -7.53 -4.77
C GLY A 48 3.59 -6.61 -5.79
N TRP A 49 4.30 -5.60 -6.27
CA TRP A 49 3.85 -4.72 -7.35
C TRP A 49 4.26 -5.32 -8.71
N PRO A 50 3.31 -5.82 -9.51
CA PRO A 50 3.65 -6.60 -10.71
C PRO A 50 4.14 -5.72 -11.87
N CYS A 51 3.77 -4.45 -11.90
CA CYS A 51 4.12 -3.51 -12.96
C CYS A 51 5.11 -2.50 -12.45
N GLY A 52 6.15 -2.21 -13.22
CA GLY A 52 7.19 -1.26 -12.83
C GLY A 52 7.89 -0.65 -14.05
N PRO A 53 8.70 0.39 -13.86
CA PRO A 53 9.15 0.95 -12.57
C PRO A 53 8.07 1.67 -11.75
N TYR A 54 8.27 1.74 -10.43
CA TYR A 54 7.43 2.51 -9.50
C TYR A 54 8.29 3.16 -8.42
N GLU A 55 7.77 4.22 -7.83
CA GLU A 55 8.31 4.83 -6.62
C GLU A 55 7.52 4.35 -5.42
N GLU A 56 8.21 3.86 -4.38
CA GLU A 56 7.60 3.25 -3.21
C GLU A 56 7.89 4.04 -1.92
N LEU A 57 6.86 4.19 -1.08
CA LEU A 57 6.95 4.73 0.26
C LEU A 57 6.33 3.76 1.27
N GLU A 58 6.89 3.72 2.48
CA GLU A 58 6.33 2.99 3.61
C GLU A 58 5.99 3.95 4.76
N ALA A 59 4.90 3.67 5.46
CA ALA A 59 4.55 4.35 6.70
C ALA A 59 3.89 3.41 7.70
N PHE A 60 4.03 3.74 8.98
CA PHE A 60 3.61 2.88 10.09
C PHE A 60 2.78 3.63 11.11
N TRP A 61 1.79 2.96 11.67
CA TRP A 61 0.95 3.45 12.77
C TRP A 61 0.70 2.36 13.79
N THR A 62 0.45 2.76 15.04
CA THR A 62 -0.17 1.90 16.05
C THR A 62 -1.53 2.46 16.41
N ILE A 63 -2.48 1.59 16.71
CA ILE A 63 -3.82 1.96 17.15
C ILE A 63 -4.13 1.19 18.44
N PRO A 64 -3.91 1.81 19.62
CA PRO A 64 -4.17 1.17 20.91
C PRO A 64 -5.64 0.79 21.05
N SER A 65 -5.89 -0.36 21.69
CA SER A 65 -7.22 -0.90 21.99
C SER A 65 -8.12 -1.18 20.78
N ALA A 66 -7.61 -1.04 19.56
CA ALA A 66 -8.32 -1.40 18.34
C ALA A 66 -8.12 -2.89 18.00
N THR A 67 -9.07 -3.46 17.27
CA THR A 67 -8.98 -4.81 16.71
C THR A 67 -8.62 -4.77 15.23
N VAL A 68 -8.12 -5.89 14.69
CA VAL A 68 -7.80 -6.04 13.26
C VAL A 68 -9.05 -5.81 12.41
N SER A 69 -10.16 -6.46 12.77
CA SER A 69 -11.43 -6.37 12.04
C SER A 69 -11.99 -4.94 12.03
N ALA A 70 -12.04 -4.27 13.18
CA ALA A 70 -12.55 -2.90 13.28
C ALA A 70 -11.68 -1.92 12.47
N THR A 71 -10.36 -2.07 12.55
CA THR A 71 -9.41 -1.24 11.79
C THR A 71 -9.56 -1.46 10.29
N ALA A 72 -9.62 -2.71 9.84
CA ALA A 72 -9.75 -3.07 8.42
C ALA A 72 -11.09 -2.59 7.85
N ASN A 73 -12.18 -2.78 8.59
CA ASN A 73 -13.51 -2.36 8.15
C ASN A 73 -13.64 -0.83 8.09
N TRP A 74 -13.04 -0.12 9.05
CA TRP A 74 -12.98 1.34 9.00
C TRP A 74 -12.22 1.82 7.76
N LEU A 75 -11.03 1.25 7.49
CA LEU A 75 -10.24 1.59 6.32
C LEU A 75 -10.99 1.30 5.02
N ARG A 76 -11.66 0.16 4.92
CA ARG A 76 -12.49 -0.19 3.76
C ARG A 76 -13.56 0.87 3.47
N GLU A 77 -14.13 1.48 4.51
CA GLU A 77 -15.23 2.45 4.41
C GLU A 77 -14.73 3.90 4.25
N HIS A 78 -13.45 4.16 4.49
CA HIS A 78 -12.84 5.49 4.48
C HIS A 78 -11.61 5.49 3.58
N PRO A 79 -11.78 5.28 2.26
CA PRO A 79 -10.66 5.30 1.34
C PRO A 79 -9.93 6.65 1.37
N THR A 80 -8.62 6.60 1.19
CA THR A 80 -7.76 7.78 1.14
C THR A 80 -7.99 8.56 -0.15
N ALA A 81 -8.19 9.88 -0.05
CA ALA A 81 -8.42 10.76 -1.20
C ALA A 81 -9.55 10.23 -2.11
N ASP A 82 -9.36 10.26 -3.43
CA ASP A 82 -10.30 9.74 -4.42
C ASP A 82 -10.03 8.26 -4.79
N LEU A 83 -9.26 7.54 -3.97
CA LEU A 83 -8.94 6.13 -4.24
C LEU A 83 -10.13 5.21 -3.99
N ILE A 84 -10.09 4.03 -4.59
CA ILE A 84 -11.14 3.01 -4.53
C ILE A 84 -10.61 1.82 -3.72
N THR A 85 -11.39 1.34 -2.75
CA THR A 85 -11.04 0.11 -2.02
C THR A 85 -11.05 -1.11 -2.92
N THR A 86 -9.98 -1.91 -2.83
CA THR A 86 -9.89 -3.23 -3.46
C THR A 86 -10.47 -4.32 -2.58
N SER A 87 -10.83 -4.02 -1.32
CA SER A 87 -11.42 -4.96 -0.37
C SER A 87 -12.95 -4.90 -0.43
N PRO A 88 -13.62 -5.84 -1.14
CA PRO A 88 -15.06 -5.75 -1.40
C PRO A 88 -15.91 -6.20 -0.19
N MET A 89 -15.35 -7.04 0.68
CA MET A 89 -16.08 -7.67 1.77
C MET A 89 -15.55 -7.22 3.13
N PRO A 90 -16.42 -7.09 4.15
CA PRO A 90 -15.96 -6.78 5.49
C PRO A 90 -15.15 -7.94 6.07
N VAL A 91 -14.16 -7.59 6.89
CA VAL A 91 -13.42 -8.55 7.72
C VAL A 91 -14.30 -8.96 8.90
N SER A 92 -14.43 -10.27 9.13
CA SER A 92 -15.18 -10.83 10.26
C SER A 92 -14.57 -10.41 11.60
N ASP A 93 -15.40 -10.30 12.64
CA ASP A 93 -14.96 -10.04 14.02
C ASP A 93 -14.44 -11.29 14.76
N ASP A 94 -14.07 -12.33 14.02
CA ASP A 94 -13.52 -13.56 14.60
C ASP A 94 -12.15 -13.25 15.26
N PRO A 95 -11.98 -13.49 16.57
CA PRO A 95 -10.75 -13.17 17.28
C PRO A 95 -9.53 -13.98 16.83
N VAL A 96 -9.70 -15.04 16.01
CA VAL A 96 -8.59 -15.79 15.41
C VAL A 96 -7.93 -15.04 14.24
N ILE A 97 -8.59 -14.02 13.69
CA ILE A 97 -8.03 -13.17 12.63
C ILE A 97 -7.00 -12.23 13.26
N ASP A 98 -5.73 -12.51 13.04
CA ASP A 98 -4.60 -11.76 13.58
C ASP A 98 -4.04 -10.71 12.62
N SER A 99 -4.48 -10.74 11.36
CA SER A 99 -4.04 -9.83 10.31
C SER A 99 -5.10 -9.64 9.23
N ALA A 100 -5.05 -8.50 8.56
CA ALA A 100 -5.91 -8.17 7.42
C ALA A 100 -5.17 -7.25 6.44
N ILE A 101 -5.59 -7.29 5.18
CA ILE A 101 -5.07 -6.40 4.12
C ILE A 101 -6.22 -5.59 3.54
N VAL A 102 -6.00 -4.29 3.36
CA VAL A 102 -6.92 -3.38 2.67
C VAL A 102 -6.12 -2.61 1.63
N GLY A 103 -6.41 -2.84 0.35
CA GLY A 103 -5.78 -2.11 -0.75
C GLY A 103 -6.67 -0.98 -1.25
N TYR A 104 -6.05 0.07 -1.78
CA TYR A 104 -6.67 1.20 -2.47
C TYR A 104 -5.99 1.40 -3.82
N ILE A 105 -6.79 1.65 -4.86
CA ILE A 105 -6.32 1.92 -6.22
C ILE A 105 -6.95 3.19 -6.80
N PRO A 106 -6.25 3.95 -7.65
CA PRO A 106 -6.79 5.21 -8.22
C PRO A 106 -7.90 4.98 -9.23
N ARG A 107 -7.98 3.79 -9.83
CA ARG A 107 -8.98 3.39 -10.81
C ARG A 107 -9.03 1.86 -10.93
N PRO A 108 -10.12 1.27 -11.43
CA PRO A 108 -10.17 -0.17 -11.68
C PRO A 108 -8.96 -0.66 -12.49
N ASP A 109 -8.46 -1.84 -12.13
CA ASP A 109 -7.31 -2.54 -12.74
C ASP A 109 -5.94 -1.86 -12.58
N ALA A 110 -5.85 -0.71 -11.91
CA ALA A 110 -4.56 -0.09 -11.63
C ALA A 110 -3.68 -0.97 -10.75
N GLN A 111 -2.39 -1.01 -11.07
CA GLN A 111 -1.36 -1.82 -10.39
C GLN A 111 -0.44 -0.94 -9.53
N GLU A 112 -1.04 0.10 -8.94
CA GLU A 112 -0.43 1.13 -8.12
C GLU A 112 -1.45 1.59 -7.08
N GLY A 113 -1.01 2.24 -6.01
CA GLY A 113 -1.88 2.79 -4.96
C GLY A 113 -1.31 2.52 -3.57
N ILE A 114 -2.20 2.21 -2.62
CA ILE A 114 -1.83 1.97 -1.21
C ILE A 114 -2.29 0.59 -0.79
N VAL A 115 -1.43 -0.18 -0.13
CA VAL A 115 -1.79 -1.42 0.55
C VAL A 115 -1.54 -1.28 2.04
N TYR A 116 -2.62 -1.33 2.82
CA TYR A 116 -2.55 -1.38 4.27
C TYR A 116 -2.48 -2.83 4.73
N THR A 117 -1.43 -3.17 5.45
CA THR A 117 -1.35 -4.41 6.23
C THR A 117 -1.60 -4.08 7.69
N ILE A 118 -2.59 -4.75 8.29
CA ILE A 118 -2.98 -4.58 9.68
C ILE A 118 -2.60 -5.85 10.41
N GLY A 119 -1.87 -5.74 11.51
CA GLY A 119 -1.47 -6.87 12.33
C GLY A 119 -1.77 -6.61 13.80
N LYS A 120 -2.19 -7.65 14.52
CA LYS A 120 -2.36 -7.59 15.97
C LYS A 120 -1.03 -7.26 16.65
N SER A 121 -1.06 -6.34 17.62
CA SER A 121 0.14 -5.92 18.36
C SER A 121 -0.21 -5.63 19.81
N GLY A 122 0.36 -6.36 20.77
CA GLY A 122 0.17 -6.14 22.21
C GLY A 122 -1.29 -5.84 22.58
N ASP A 123 -1.54 -4.59 22.96
CA ASP A 123 -2.83 -4.06 23.41
C ASP A 123 -3.66 -3.39 22.30
N GLY A 124 -3.40 -3.67 21.03
CA GLY A 124 -4.13 -3.08 19.89
C GLY A 124 -3.68 -3.66 18.55
N VAL A 125 -3.49 -2.79 17.56
CA VAL A 125 -2.95 -3.17 16.24
C VAL A 125 -1.79 -2.28 15.80
N ALA A 126 -0.94 -2.85 14.95
CA ALA A 126 0.00 -2.12 14.12
C ALA A 126 -0.54 -2.09 12.68
N VAL A 127 -0.31 -0.98 11.98
CA VAL A 127 -0.67 -0.80 10.57
C VAL A 127 0.57 -0.39 9.81
N ARG A 128 0.84 -1.04 8.68
CA ARG A 128 1.79 -0.60 7.67
C ARG A 128 1.04 -0.20 6.42
N ALA A 129 1.36 0.96 5.84
CA ALA A 129 1.00 1.30 4.47
C ALA A 129 2.23 1.11 3.58
N GLU A 130 2.07 0.35 2.50
CA GLU A 130 2.99 0.29 1.37
C GLU A 130 2.34 1.05 0.22
N ILE A 131 3.02 2.06 -0.32
CA ILE A 131 2.46 2.98 -1.30
C ILE A 131 3.35 2.94 -2.51
N ALA A 132 2.82 2.53 -3.66
CA ALA A 132 3.57 2.52 -4.92
C ALA A 132 2.84 3.34 -5.96
N ALA A 133 3.53 4.29 -6.58
CA ALA A 133 3.06 5.04 -7.74
C ALA A 133 3.91 4.66 -8.96
N GLN A 134 3.25 4.35 -10.06
CA GLN A 134 3.94 3.97 -11.30
C GLN A 134 4.59 5.18 -11.96
N THR A 135 5.75 4.95 -12.57
CA THR A 135 6.38 5.95 -13.44
C THR A 135 5.68 5.96 -14.80
N ASP A 136 5.91 7.01 -15.60
CA ASP A 136 5.36 7.07 -16.96
C ASP A 136 5.89 5.95 -17.87
N SER A 137 7.00 5.31 -17.49
CA SER A 137 7.61 4.17 -18.19
C SER A 137 7.20 2.82 -17.62
N ALA A 138 6.23 2.77 -16.71
CA ALA A 138 5.84 1.52 -16.07
C ALA A 138 5.14 0.58 -17.04
N GLU A 139 5.59 -0.67 -17.06
CA GLU A 139 5.00 -1.74 -17.86
C GLU A 139 4.72 -2.96 -16.99
N CYS A 140 3.62 -3.63 -17.27
CA CYS A 140 3.29 -4.91 -16.66
C CYS A 140 3.87 -6.04 -17.52
N PRO A 141 4.45 -7.10 -16.92
CA PRO A 141 4.83 -8.28 -17.67
C PRO A 141 3.63 -8.85 -18.46
N PRO A 142 3.86 -9.60 -19.55
CA PRO A 142 2.76 -10.26 -20.23
C PRO A 142 2.17 -11.38 -19.36
N LEU A 143 0.84 -11.48 -19.35
CA LEU A 143 0.12 -12.60 -18.73
C LEU A 143 -0.33 -13.62 -19.78
N PRO A 144 -0.53 -14.90 -19.41
CA PRO A 144 -1.20 -15.87 -20.27
C PRO A 144 -2.60 -15.39 -20.68
N ASP A 145 -3.09 -15.88 -21.83
CA ASP A 145 -4.42 -15.54 -22.33
C ASP A 145 -5.51 -15.81 -21.28
N GLY A 146 -6.30 -14.77 -20.98
CA GLY A 146 -7.39 -14.82 -19.99
C GLY A 146 -6.98 -14.61 -18.53
N ALA A 147 -5.69 -14.40 -18.23
CA ALA A 147 -5.23 -14.05 -16.89
C ALA A 147 -5.22 -12.53 -16.65
N GLY A 148 -5.41 -12.12 -15.39
CA GLY A 148 -5.30 -10.74 -14.91
C GLY A 148 -4.48 -10.69 -13.61
N TYR A 149 -3.86 -9.55 -13.31
CA TYR A 149 -2.92 -9.39 -12.19
C TYR A 149 -3.56 -9.39 -10.79
N GLY A 150 -4.88 -9.32 -10.70
CA GLY A 150 -5.55 -8.97 -9.44
C GLY A 150 -5.27 -7.52 -9.05
N ALA A 151 -6.08 -6.94 -8.16
CA ALA A 151 -5.80 -5.60 -7.65
C ALA A 151 -4.75 -5.67 -6.52
N PRO A 152 -3.96 -4.61 -6.30
CA PRO A 152 -3.10 -4.48 -5.13
C PRO A 152 -3.78 -4.90 -3.82
N GLY A 153 -3.11 -5.77 -3.07
CA GLY A 153 -3.59 -6.31 -1.80
C GLY A 153 -4.61 -7.46 -1.90
N GLN A 154 -4.92 -7.97 -3.11
CA GLN A 154 -5.89 -9.07 -3.30
C GLN A 154 -5.28 -10.46 -3.51
N GLY A 155 -3.95 -10.58 -3.61
CA GLY A 155 -3.19 -11.84 -3.50
C GLY A 155 -3.67 -13.00 -4.37
#